data_AF-A0A519VMP8-F1
#
_entry.id   AF-A0A519VMP8-F1
#
_cell.length_a   1.000
_cell.length_b   1.000
_cell.length_c   1.000
_cell.angle_alpha   90.00
_cell.angle_beta   90.00
_cell.angle_gamma   90.00
#
_symmetry.space_group_name_H-M   'P 1'
#
loop_
_entity.id
_entity.type
_entity.pdbx_description
1 polymer ?
#
loop_
_entity_poly.entity_id
_entity_poly.type
_entity_poly.pdbx_seq_one_letter_code
_entity_poly.pdbx_strand_id
1 'polypeptide(L)'
;MNVIKKSFDLGDGRIVEIETGKLAKQADGSVVVKMGDTMLLATVVSTVGAKPGTDFLPLSVDYQEKYAATGRIPGGFLRREARLSDYEVLISRLVDRALRPMFPSDYHSDTQVMISLISADKNIMPDCLAGLAASAALSVSDIPFNGPISEVRVAKIDGKLVINPYASDLERATLEFMVAGSANDIGMVEGECDEIQEDEMVEALKFAHDAIKVQCAIQVELTEATGKTVKREYSHEDHDADLKAKVYADTYDKVYAVAKSGSNKDERKVGFTAIINAFFEAMPEDTADLTKAMAKHYYHDVQYDAIRNLLLDEGIRLDGRKTTEIRPIWSEVGYLPAAHGSAVFTRGETQSLTSVTLGSKDDEQMIDGAFFNGYQKFLL
;
A
#
# COMPACT_ATOMS: atom_id res chain seq x y z
N MET A 1 17.81 29.68 -9.40
CA MET A 1 17.51 28.27 -9.08
C MET A 1 17.25 28.23 -7.59
N ASN A 2 16.01 28.01 -7.17
CA ASN A 2 15.66 28.02 -5.74
C ASN A 2 15.66 26.57 -5.24
N VAL A 3 16.74 26.16 -4.59
CA VAL A 3 16.87 24.81 -4.01
C VAL A 3 16.49 24.91 -2.54
N ILE A 4 15.52 24.10 -2.13
CA ILE A 4 15.08 24.02 -0.75
C ILE A 4 15.51 22.65 -0.22
N LYS A 5 16.17 22.66 0.93
CA LYS A 5 16.71 21.46 1.57
C LYS A 5 16.34 21.43 3.04
N LYS A 6 15.95 20.24 3.51
CA LYS A 6 15.72 19.92 4.92
C LYS A 6 16.49 18.65 5.27
N SER A 7 16.77 18.44 6.55
CA SER A 7 17.48 17.25 7.02
C SER A 7 17.07 16.91 8.45
N PHE A 8 17.18 15.64 8.81
CA PHE A 8 16.95 15.14 10.17
C PHE A 8 17.90 13.99 10.49
N ASP A 9 18.11 13.77 11.79
CA ASP A 9 18.90 12.66 12.33
C ASP A 9 17.97 11.48 12.65
N LEU A 10 18.41 10.25 12.35
CA LEU A 10 17.72 9.02 12.74
C LEU A 10 17.85 8.68 14.23
N GLY A 11 18.62 9.47 14.99
CA GLY A 11 18.85 9.31 16.43
C GLY A 11 20.21 8.68 16.77
N ASP A 12 21.00 8.33 15.76
CA ASP A 12 22.32 7.71 15.89
C ASP A 12 23.43 8.46 15.11
N GLY A 13 23.12 9.68 14.65
CA GLY A 13 24.04 10.54 13.90
C GLY A 13 23.96 10.35 12.39
N ARG A 14 23.21 9.36 11.88
CA ARG A 14 22.95 9.21 10.44
C ARG A 14 21.92 10.23 10.00
N ILE A 15 22.31 11.06 9.04
CA ILE A 15 21.49 12.16 8.53
C ILE A 15 20.78 11.74 7.24
N VAL A 16 19.47 11.99 7.20
CA VAL A 16 18.66 11.94 5.99
C VAL A 16 18.40 13.37 5.52
N GLU A 17 18.57 13.61 4.23
CA GLU A 17 18.37 14.91 3.59
C GLU A 17 17.25 14.81 2.54
N ILE A 18 16.41 15.84 2.47
CA ILE A 18 15.32 15.98 1.50
C ILE A 18 15.53 17.29 0.73
N GLU A 19 15.66 17.20 -0.58
CA GLU A 19 15.92 18.35 -1.47
C GLU A 19 14.86 18.45 -2.59
N THR A 20 14.42 19.67 -2.90
CA THR A 20 13.56 19.95 -4.06
C THR A 20 14.00 21.21 -4.82
N GLY A 21 13.48 21.41 -6.04
CA GLY A 21 13.74 22.57 -6.89
C GLY A 21 14.96 22.42 -7.82
N LYS A 22 15.72 21.33 -7.71
CA LYS A 22 16.89 21.05 -8.54
C LYS A 22 16.57 20.23 -9.79
N LEU A 23 15.96 19.06 -9.61
CA LEU A 23 15.66 18.08 -10.67
C LEU A 23 14.16 18.08 -11.02
N ALA A 24 13.81 17.53 -12.19
CA ALA A 24 12.44 17.24 -12.61
C ALA A 24 11.39 18.36 -12.38
N LYS A 25 11.74 19.60 -12.72
CA LYS A 25 10.93 20.81 -12.45
C LYS A 25 9.60 20.90 -13.23
N GLN A 26 9.38 19.99 -14.17
CA GLN A 26 8.13 19.91 -14.94
C GLN A 26 7.12 18.92 -14.33
N ALA A 27 7.53 18.10 -13.36
CA ALA A 27 6.60 17.30 -12.59
C ALA A 27 5.82 18.19 -11.63
N ASP A 28 4.62 17.77 -11.22
CA ASP A 28 3.80 18.51 -10.24
C ASP A 28 4.52 18.59 -8.90
N GLY A 29 5.25 17.54 -8.54
CA GLY A 29 6.18 17.51 -7.41
C GLY A 29 7.41 16.64 -7.71
N SER A 30 8.56 17.06 -7.20
CA SER A 30 9.79 16.27 -7.28
C SER A 30 10.71 16.50 -6.10
N VAL A 31 11.29 15.43 -5.60
CA VAL A 31 12.15 15.43 -4.41
C VAL A 31 13.30 14.44 -4.61
N VAL A 32 14.47 14.81 -4.12
CA VAL A 32 15.59 13.90 -3.91
C VAL A 32 15.75 13.64 -2.41
N VAL A 33 15.66 12.37 -2.01
CA VAL A 33 16.01 11.93 -0.65
C VAL A 33 17.40 11.32 -0.67
N LYS A 34 18.23 11.66 0.31
CA LYS A 34 19.60 11.18 0.44
C LYS A 34 19.90 10.70 1.86
N MET A 35 20.56 9.55 1.98
CA MET A 35 21.21 9.09 3.21
C MET A 35 22.54 8.43 2.84
N GLY A 36 23.66 8.90 3.42
CA GLY A 36 24.99 8.47 2.97
C GLY A 36 25.17 8.72 1.47
N ASP A 37 25.59 7.70 0.72
CA ASP A 37 25.71 7.75 -0.75
C ASP A 37 24.46 7.25 -1.48
N THR A 38 23.42 6.80 -0.75
CA THR A 38 22.12 6.40 -1.33
C THR A 38 21.26 7.61 -1.62
N MET A 39 20.76 7.71 -2.86
CA MET A 39 19.91 8.81 -3.34
C MET A 39 18.74 8.27 -4.15
N LEU A 40 17.53 8.68 -3.78
CA LEU A 40 16.29 8.42 -4.51
C LEU A 40 15.75 9.71 -5.11
N LEU A 41 15.38 9.68 -6.39
CA LEU A 41 14.58 10.72 -7.02
C LEU A 41 13.13 10.24 -7.09
N ALA A 42 12.23 10.95 -6.42
CA ALA A 42 10.79 10.76 -6.56
C ALA A 42 10.18 11.91 -7.38
N THR A 43 9.29 11.57 -8.32
CA THR A 43 8.52 12.51 -9.11
C THR A 43 7.07 12.10 -9.14
N VAL A 44 6.17 13.08 -9.03
CA VAL A 44 4.73 12.85 -9.07
C VAL A 44 4.07 13.75 -10.11
N VAL A 45 3.13 13.17 -10.85
CA VAL A 45 2.34 13.86 -11.87
C VAL A 45 0.91 13.37 -11.75
N SER A 46 -0.05 14.29 -11.75
CA SER A 46 -1.47 13.97 -11.76
C SER A 46 -2.22 14.82 -12.77
N THR A 47 -3.10 14.20 -13.54
CA THR A 47 -3.95 14.94 -14.49
C THR A 47 -4.85 15.92 -13.76
N VAL A 48 -5.12 17.09 -14.36
CA VAL A 48 -5.94 18.12 -13.71
C VAL A 48 -7.41 17.69 -13.55
N GLY A 49 -7.91 16.83 -14.42
CA GLY A 49 -9.24 16.24 -14.29
C GLY A 49 -9.23 14.73 -14.44
N ALA A 50 -10.36 14.12 -14.10
CA ALA A 50 -10.63 12.70 -14.27
C ALA A 50 -11.16 12.39 -15.67
N LYS A 51 -10.90 11.17 -16.16
CA LYS A 51 -11.52 10.69 -17.40
C LYS A 51 -13.02 10.46 -17.13
N PRO A 52 -13.94 10.80 -18.05
CA PRO A 52 -15.37 10.56 -17.86
C PRO A 52 -15.67 9.10 -17.52
N GLY A 53 -16.46 8.88 -16.47
CA GLY A 53 -16.85 7.54 -16.00
C GLY A 53 -15.79 6.81 -15.18
N THR A 54 -14.72 7.48 -14.74
CA THR A 54 -13.77 6.93 -13.77
C THR A 54 -14.41 6.93 -12.38
N ASP A 55 -14.51 5.75 -11.76
CA ASP A 55 -15.13 5.51 -10.44
C ASP A 55 -14.14 4.96 -9.41
N PHE A 56 -12.83 5.08 -9.69
CA PHE A 56 -11.75 4.60 -8.83
C PHE A 56 -10.55 5.53 -8.90
N LEU A 57 -9.64 5.44 -7.93
CA LEU A 57 -8.36 6.15 -7.95
C LEU A 57 -7.35 5.44 -8.89
N PRO A 58 -7.01 6.02 -10.06
CA PRO A 58 -5.98 5.50 -10.95
C PRO A 58 -4.61 5.96 -10.45
N LEU A 59 -4.13 5.30 -9.40
CA LEU A 59 -2.78 5.51 -8.85
C LEU A 59 -1.85 4.39 -9.33
N SER A 60 -0.75 4.79 -9.97
CA SER A 60 0.38 3.91 -10.33
C SER A 60 1.62 4.35 -9.56
N VAL A 61 2.28 3.41 -8.90
CA VAL A 61 3.55 3.62 -8.21
C VAL A 61 4.58 2.70 -8.82
N ASP A 62 5.67 3.27 -9.33
CA ASP A 62 6.80 2.52 -9.89
C ASP A 62 8.07 2.90 -9.13
N TYR A 63 8.68 1.91 -8.46
CA TYR A 63 10.05 1.99 -7.97
C TYR A 63 10.97 1.27 -8.95
N GLN A 64 12.06 1.92 -9.36
CA GLN A 64 13.05 1.33 -10.26
C GLN A 64 14.47 1.62 -9.82
N GLU A 65 15.33 0.60 -9.86
CA GLU A 65 16.74 0.74 -9.60
C GLU A 65 17.55 0.89 -10.89
N LYS A 66 18.25 2.03 -11.02
CA LYS A 66 19.17 2.21 -12.15
C LYS A 66 20.44 1.44 -11.84
N TYR A 67 20.91 0.60 -12.77
CA TYR A 67 22.18 -0.12 -12.58
C TYR A 67 23.36 0.85 -12.49
N ALA A 68 23.26 1.99 -13.17
CA ALA A 68 24.23 3.07 -13.05
C ALA A 68 24.34 3.62 -11.61
N ALA A 69 23.32 3.49 -10.76
CA ALA A 69 23.37 3.91 -9.36
C ALA A 69 24.41 3.14 -8.55
N THR A 70 24.78 1.94 -8.99
CA THR A 70 25.85 1.10 -8.40
C THR A 70 27.10 1.03 -9.29
N GLY A 71 27.16 1.83 -10.36
CA GLY A 71 28.26 1.80 -11.34
C GLY A 71 28.29 0.53 -12.20
N ARG A 72 27.17 -0.19 -12.32
CA ARG A 72 27.07 -1.45 -13.07
C ARG A 72 26.37 -1.25 -14.41
N ILE A 73 26.67 -2.13 -15.37
CA ILE A 73 25.92 -2.26 -16.63
C ILE A 73 24.90 -3.39 -16.44
N PRO A 74 23.63 -3.21 -16.83
CA PRO A 74 22.61 -4.27 -16.71
C PRO A 74 23.06 -5.61 -17.29
N GLY A 75 22.71 -6.68 -16.58
CA GLY A 75 22.80 -8.05 -17.06
C GLY A 75 21.86 -8.29 -18.24
N GLY A 76 22.11 -9.37 -18.99
CA GLY A 76 21.25 -9.78 -20.11
C GLY A 76 21.62 -9.21 -21.48
N PHE A 77 20.92 -9.70 -22.50
CA PHE A 77 21.25 -9.46 -23.91
C PHE A 77 21.14 -7.98 -24.33
N LEU A 78 20.13 -7.27 -23.80
CA LEU A 78 19.80 -5.91 -24.22
C LEU A 78 20.63 -4.82 -23.52
N ARG A 79 21.35 -5.16 -22.44
CA ARG A 79 22.17 -4.20 -21.65
C ARG A 79 21.40 -2.95 -21.22
N ARG A 80 20.12 -3.11 -20.86
CA ARG A 80 19.20 -2.01 -20.50
C ARG A 80 18.24 -2.47 -19.41
N GLU A 81 17.86 -1.56 -18.53
CA GLU A 81 16.74 -1.78 -17.61
C GLU A 81 15.44 -2.02 -18.41
N ALA A 82 14.72 -3.09 -18.06
CA ALA A 82 13.52 -3.51 -18.75
C ALA A 82 12.31 -3.42 -17.80
N ARG A 83 11.49 -4.46 -17.75
CA ARG A 83 10.41 -4.59 -16.76
C ARG A 83 10.97 -4.55 -15.33
N LEU A 84 10.15 -4.08 -14.40
CA LEU A 84 10.47 -4.14 -12.97
C LEU A 84 10.67 -5.60 -12.54
N SER A 85 11.68 -5.83 -11.71
CA SER A 85 11.92 -7.08 -10.99
C SER A 85 10.90 -7.28 -9.87
N ASP A 86 10.78 -8.51 -9.35
CA ASP A 86 9.85 -8.80 -8.25
C ASP A 86 10.18 -7.95 -7.01
N TYR A 87 11.47 -7.72 -6.73
CA TYR A 87 11.93 -6.83 -5.66
C TYR A 87 11.45 -5.38 -5.85
N GLU A 88 11.60 -4.84 -7.06
CA GLU A 88 11.13 -3.49 -7.39
C GLU A 88 9.59 -3.37 -7.33
N VAL A 89 8.87 -4.41 -7.76
CA VAL A 89 7.41 -4.49 -7.65
C VAL A 89 6.96 -4.56 -6.19
N LEU A 90 7.66 -5.30 -5.33
CA LEU A 90 7.34 -5.37 -3.91
C LEU A 90 7.49 -4.01 -3.23
N ILE A 91 8.56 -3.27 -3.50
CA ILE A 91 8.75 -1.90 -2.99
C ILE A 91 7.66 -0.97 -3.52
N SER A 92 7.35 -1.07 -4.82
CA SER A 92 6.26 -0.31 -5.44
C SER A 92 4.93 -0.52 -4.71
N ARG A 93 4.63 -1.78 -4.32
CA ARG A 93 3.43 -2.14 -3.56
C ARG A 93 3.46 -1.64 -2.12
N LEU A 94 4.61 -1.63 -1.44
CA LEU A 94 4.74 -1.06 -0.09
C LEU A 94 4.36 0.43 -0.10
N VAL A 95 4.94 1.19 -1.03
CA VAL A 95 4.66 2.61 -1.17
C VAL A 95 3.21 2.86 -1.61
N ASP A 96 2.67 2.11 -2.57
CA ASP A 96 1.26 2.24 -2.98
C ASP A 96 0.30 1.99 -1.80
N ARG A 97 0.53 0.94 -1.01
CA ARG A 97 -0.30 0.63 0.17
C ARG A 97 -0.30 1.76 1.20
N ALA A 98 0.83 2.44 1.38
CA ALA A 98 0.95 3.57 2.31
C ALA A 98 0.30 4.85 1.78
N LEU A 99 0.42 5.12 0.47
CA LEU A 99 -0.09 6.36 -0.14
C LEU A 99 -1.57 6.31 -0.49
N ARG A 100 -2.06 5.19 -1.02
CA ARG A 100 -3.41 5.07 -1.58
C ARG A 100 -4.53 5.52 -0.63
N PRO A 101 -4.53 5.16 0.67
CA PRO A 101 -5.58 5.59 1.60
C PRO A 101 -5.55 7.09 1.92
N MET A 102 -4.46 7.77 1.59
CA MET A 102 -4.26 9.19 1.90
C MET A 102 -4.81 10.10 0.80
N PHE A 103 -5.18 9.57 -0.36
CA PHE A 103 -5.93 10.34 -1.35
C PHE A 103 -7.39 10.48 -0.89
N PRO A 104 -8.04 11.62 -1.17
CA PRO A 104 -9.48 11.73 -0.97
C PRO A 104 -10.25 10.62 -1.71
N SER A 105 -11.36 10.15 -1.15
CA SER A 105 -12.14 9.02 -1.69
C SER A 105 -12.74 9.29 -3.07
N ASP A 106 -12.98 10.55 -3.38
CA ASP A 106 -13.54 11.10 -4.62
C ASP A 106 -12.44 11.59 -5.60
N TYR A 107 -11.18 11.21 -5.36
CA TYR A 107 -10.07 11.58 -6.24
C TYR A 107 -9.88 10.56 -7.38
N HIS A 108 -10.11 10.98 -8.62
CA HIS A 108 -10.12 10.11 -9.81
C HIS A 108 -9.15 10.57 -10.92
N SER A 109 -8.27 11.52 -10.61
CA SER A 109 -7.21 11.92 -11.56
C SER A 109 -6.18 10.82 -11.68
N ASP A 110 -5.75 10.58 -12.93
CA ASP A 110 -4.69 9.63 -13.26
C ASP A 110 -3.37 10.16 -12.66
N THR A 111 -2.87 9.43 -11.67
CA THR A 111 -1.77 9.88 -10.81
C THR A 111 -0.64 8.86 -10.87
N GLN A 112 0.54 9.33 -11.26
CA GLN A 112 1.74 8.52 -11.34
C GLN A 112 2.77 9.00 -10.32
N VAL A 113 3.31 8.05 -9.56
CA VAL A 113 4.44 8.23 -8.66
C VAL A 113 5.59 7.38 -9.20
N MET A 114 6.69 8.03 -9.59
CA MET A 114 7.90 7.34 -10.02
C MET A 114 9.02 7.60 -9.03
N ILE A 115 9.66 6.53 -8.57
CA ILE A 115 10.78 6.55 -7.64
C ILE A 115 11.94 5.85 -8.31
N SER A 116 13.08 6.52 -8.41
CA SER A 116 14.29 5.97 -9.03
C SER A 116 15.45 6.01 -8.06
N LEU A 117 16.09 4.85 -7.84
CA LEU A 117 17.42 4.81 -7.21
C LEU A 117 18.44 5.34 -8.22
N ILE A 118 19.04 6.49 -7.90
CA ILE A 118 19.97 7.20 -8.78
C ILE A 118 21.43 7.19 -8.27
N SER A 119 21.65 6.87 -7.01
CA SER A 119 22.95 6.58 -6.39
C SER A 119 22.73 5.61 -5.25
N ALA A 120 23.63 4.64 -5.04
CA ALA A 120 23.48 3.65 -3.98
C ALA A 120 24.75 3.51 -3.14
N ASP A 121 24.58 3.58 -1.82
CA ASP A 121 25.56 3.08 -0.85
C ASP A 121 25.33 1.58 -0.66
N LYS A 122 26.38 0.77 -0.73
CA LYS A 122 26.33 -0.69 -0.59
C LYS A 122 25.69 -1.17 0.72
N ASN A 123 25.70 -0.36 1.77
CA ASN A 123 25.24 -0.74 3.10
C ASN A 123 23.86 -0.15 3.44
N ILE A 124 23.33 0.78 2.65
CA ILE A 124 22.05 1.45 2.94
C ILE A 124 20.98 0.91 2.01
N MET A 125 20.03 0.18 2.59
CA MET A 125 18.88 -0.34 1.86
C MET A 125 18.05 0.83 1.30
N PRO A 126 17.79 0.90 -0.01
CA PRO A 126 17.11 2.04 -0.61
C PRO A 126 15.60 2.03 -0.35
N ASP A 127 15.00 0.86 -0.15
CA ASP A 127 13.57 0.69 0.12
C ASP A 127 13.07 1.48 1.33
N CYS A 128 13.87 1.56 2.40
CA CYS A 128 13.54 2.29 3.63
C CYS A 128 13.47 3.83 3.45
N LEU A 129 13.78 4.34 2.26
CA LEU A 129 13.66 5.76 1.90
C LEU A 129 12.56 6.00 0.85
N ALA A 130 12.01 4.94 0.24
CA ALA A 130 11.13 5.06 -0.92
C ALA A 130 9.79 5.71 -0.56
N GLY A 131 9.13 5.25 0.51
CA GLY A 131 7.88 5.85 0.99
C GLY A 131 8.05 7.32 1.41
N LEU A 132 9.16 7.65 2.10
CA LEU A 132 9.50 9.04 2.44
C LEU A 132 9.67 9.90 1.18
N ALA A 133 10.41 9.43 0.18
CA ALA A 133 10.65 10.17 -1.06
C ALA A 133 9.35 10.44 -1.82
N ALA A 134 8.48 9.43 -1.93
CA ALA A 134 7.20 9.55 -2.61
C ALA A 134 6.25 10.51 -1.90
N SER A 135 6.10 10.37 -0.57
CA SER A 135 5.27 11.28 0.23
C SER A 135 5.80 12.71 0.18
N ALA A 136 7.13 12.91 0.26
CA ALA A 136 7.71 14.24 0.16
C ALA A 136 7.45 14.88 -1.21
N ALA A 137 7.51 14.10 -2.30
CA ALA A 137 7.19 14.57 -3.65
C ALA A 137 5.71 14.99 -3.78
N LEU A 138 4.76 14.24 -3.21
CA LEU A 138 3.35 14.64 -3.12
C LEU A 138 3.16 15.87 -2.24
N SER A 139 3.92 15.98 -1.15
CA SER A 139 3.83 17.07 -0.19
C SER A 139 4.22 18.42 -0.81
N VAL A 140 5.20 18.43 -1.73
CA VAL A 140 5.63 19.63 -2.48
C VAL A 140 4.89 19.83 -3.81
N SER A 141 3.88 19.02 -4.11
CA SER A 141 3.00 19.22 -5.27
C SER A 141 1.75 20.00 -4.88
N ASP A 142 0.94 20.35 -5.86
CA ASP A 142 -0.42 20.87 -5.66
C ASP A 142 -1.49 19.76 -5.67
N ILE A 143 -1.11 18.48 -5.73
CA ILE A 143 -2.04 17.34 -5.79
C ILE A 143 -2.78 17.20 -4.44
N PRO A 144 -4.11 17.01 -4.41
CA PRO A 144 -4.87 16.72 -3.20
C PRO A 144 -4.39 15.42 -2.54
N PHE A 145 -3.89 15.54 -1.32
CA PHE A 145 -3.27 14.45 -0.58
C PHE A 145 -3.36 14.74 0.92
N ASN A 146 -3.95 13.83 1.68
CA ASN A 146 -4.19 13.97 3.13
C ASN A 146 -3.00 13.50 3.99
N GLY A 147 -1.81 13.39 3.40
CA GLY A 147 -0.56 13.12 4.12
C GLY A 147 0.02 14.34 4.85
N PRO A 148 1.33 14.37 5.14
CA PRO A 148 2.34 13.41 4.70
C PRO A 148 2.28 12.09 5.46
N ILE A 149 2.78 11.03 4.81
CA ILE A 149 3.17 9.78 5.46
C ILE A 149 4.69 9.65 5.45
N SER A 150 5.20 8.71 6.22
CA SER A 150 6.55 8.20 5.99
C SER A 150 6.58 6.69 6.16
N GLU A 151 7.67 6.09 5.70
CA GLU A 151 7.94 4.67 5.79
C GLU A 151 9.37 4.46 6.31
N VAL A 152 9.52 3.55 7.27
CA VAL A 152 10.81 3.20 7.86
C VAL A 152 10.94 1.69 8.01
N ARG A 153 12.17 1.21 7.97
CA ARG A 153 12.53 -0.16 8.35
C ARG A 153 12.90 -0.15 9.83
N VAL A 154 12.24 -0.94 10.66
CA VAL A 154 12.64 -1.18 12.05
C VAL A 154 13.14 -2.60 12.17
N ALA A 155 14.30 -2.80 12.77
CA ALA A 155 14.82 -4.13 13.07
C ALA A 155 15.35 -4.20 14.50
N LYS A 156 15.33 -5.40 15.09
CA LYS A 156 15.94 -5.67 16.39
C LYS A 156 17.26 -6.40 16.22
N ILE A 157 18.36 -5.66 16.31
CA ILE A 157 19.73 -6.15 16.14
C ILE A 157 20.39 -6.28 17.50
N ASP A 158 20.90 -7.47 17.83
CA ASP A 158 21.53 -7.76 19.13
C ASP A 158 20.68 -7.30 20.34
N GLY A 159 19.36 -7.46 20.24
CA GLY A 159 18.41 -7.06 21.28
C GLY A 159 18.03 -5.57 21.31
N LYS A 160 18.50 -4.74 20.35
CA LYS A 160 18.20 -3.31 20.28
C LYS A 160 17.44 -2.95 19.01
N LEU A 161 16.40 -2.14 19.14
CA LEU A 161 15.67 -1.60 17.99
C LEU A 161 16.49 -0.52 17.28
N VAL A 162 16.53 -0.60 15.96
CA VAL A 162 17.26 0.31 15.07
C VAL A 162 16.36 0.71 13.91
N ILE A 163 16.32 2.01 13.60
CA ILE A 163 15.64 2.54 12.41
C ILE A 163 16.58 2.51 11.22
N ASN A 164 16.08 2.05 10.08
CA ASN A 164 16.77 1.95 8.81
C ASN A 164 18.18 1.35 8.99
N PRO A 165 18.33 0.16 9.60
CA PRO A 165 19.63 -0.46 9.87
C PRO A 165 20.44 -0.63 8.58
N TYR A 166 21.76 -0.78 8.71
CA TYR A 166 22.58 -1.14 7.57
C TYR A 166 22.27 -2.57 7.11
N ALA A 167 22.38 -2.83 5.80
CA ALA A 167 22.14 -4.14 5.20
C ALA A 167 22.99 -5.25 5.87
N SER A 168 24.22 -4.93 6.26
CA SER A 168 25.12 -5.86 6.95
C SER A 168 24.66 -6.26 8.35
N ASP A 169 23.77 -5.49 8.98
CA ASP A 169 23.27 -5.78 10.31
C ASP A 169 22.01 -6.67 10.28
N LEU A 170 21.31 -6.73 9.13
CA LEU A 170 20.05 -7.46 8.99
C LEU A 170 20.19 -8.96 9.16
N GLU A 171 21.35 -9.54 8.83
CA GLU A 171 21.62 -10.97 9.09
C GLU A 171 21.58 -11.33 10.59
N ARG A 172 21.64 -10.33 11.48
CA ARG A 172 21.59 -10.47 12.94
C ARG A 172 20.26 -9.99 13.52
N ALA A 173 19.29 -9.66 12.67
CA ALA A 173 17.98 -9.21 13.09
C ALA A 173 17.16 -10.39 13.61
N THR A 174 16.45 -10.16 14.73
CA THR A 174 15.45 -11.11 15.27
C THR A 174 14.03 -10.76 14.82
N LEU A 175 13.83 -9.51 14.41
CA LEU A 175 12.63 -9.03 13.72
C LEU A 175 13.06 -7.92 12.77
N GLU A 176 12.29 -7.79 11.69
CA GLU A 176 12.44 -6.75 10.70
C GLU A 176 11.08 -6.39 10.09
N PHE A 177 10.66 -5.13 10.25
CA PHE A 177 9.41 -4.63 9.71
C PHE A 177 9.62 -3.36 8.91
N MET A 178 9.00 -3.30 7.73
CA MET A 178 8.67 -2.06 7.03
C MET A 178 7.36 -1.53 7.61
N VAL A 179 7.40 -0.32 8.16
CA VAL A 179 6.26 0.33 8.80
C VAL A 179 6.05 1.68 8.13
N ALA A 180 4.82 1.94 7.68
CA ALA A 180 4.42 3.23 7.16
C ALA A 180 3.21 3.79 7.89
N GLY A 181 3.16 5.12 8.01
CA GLY A 181 2.11 5.82 8.74
C GLY A 181 2.16 7.33 8.57
N SER A 182 1.10 7.98 9.03
CA SER A 182 1.05 9.43 9.21
C SER A 182 1.62 9.80 10.58
N ALA A 183 1.63 11.10 10.89
CA ALA A 183 1.98 11.56 12.24
C ALA A 183 1.05 10.99 13.34
N ASN A 184 -0.17 10.59 12.98
CA ASN A 184 -1.18 10.15 13.93
C ASN A 184 -1.30 8.62 13.99
N ASP A 185 -1.22 7.95 12.85
CA ASP A 185 -1.65 6.55 12.73
C ASP A 185 -0.68 5.73 11.86
N ILE A 186 -0.50 4.47 12.23
CA ILE A 186 0.18 3.47 11.40
C ILE A 186 -0.83 2.95 10.36
N GLY A 187 -0.46 3.01 9.09
CA GLY A 187 -1.31 2.60 7.96
C GLY A 187 -0.89 1.29 7.31
N MET A 188 0.39 0.91 7.41
CA MET A 188 0.94 -0.27 6.74
C MET A 188 2.07 -0.88 7.56
N VAL A 189 2.07 -2.21 7.67
CA VAL A 189 3.14 -3.01 8.26
C VAL A 189 3.37 -4.22 7.34
N GLU A 190 4.62 -4.52 7.08
CA GLU A 190 5.09 -5.72 6.36
C GLU A 190 6.41 -6.18 6.98
N GLY A 191 6.66 -7.48 7.09
CA GLY A 191 8.00 -7.98 7.43
C GLY A 191 8.01 -9.37 8.03
N GLU A 192 9.14 -9.72 8.63
CA GLU A 192 9.44 -11.08 9.11
C GLU A 192 10.07 -11.05 10.51
N CYS A 193 9.98 -12.17 11.22
CA CYS A 193 10.48 -12.29 12.58
C CYS A 193 10.71 -13.75 12.99
N ASP A 194 11.64 -13.95 13.92
CA ASP A 194 12.01 -15.25 14.48
C ASP A 194 11.19 -15.57 15.72
N GLU A 195 9.93 -15.96 15.52
CA GLU A 195 9.02 -16.43 16.59
C GLU A 195 8.96 -15.48 17.82
N ILE A 196 8.91 -14.17 17.57
CA ILE A 196 8.88 -13.15 18.64
C ILE A 196 7.56 -13.16 19.42
N GLN A 197 7.60 -12.60 20.63
CA GLN A 197 6.41 -12.32 21.42
C GLN A 197 5.64 -11.11 20.88
N GLU A 198 4.32 -11.03 21.12
CA GLU A 198 3.48 -9.94 20.62
C GLU A 198 3.85 -8.57 21.21
N ASP A 199 4.37 -8.52 22.44
CA ASP A 199 4.82 -7.29 23.07
C ASP A 199 6.05 -6.69 22.37
N GLU A 200 6.98 -7.53 21.91
CA GLU A 200 8.13 -7.11 21.10
C GLU A 200 7.70 -6.53 19.76
N MET A 201 6.69 -7.11 19.12
CA MET A 201 6.10 -6.55 17.89
C MET A 201 5.53 -5.16 18.16
N VAL A 202 4.73 -5.01 19.21
CA VAL A 202 4.12 -3.70 19.56
C VAL A 202 5.19 -2.66 19.91
N GLU A 203 6.27 -3.05 20.58
CA GLU A 203 7.42 -2.19 20.87
C GLU A 203 8.08 -1.68 19.58
N ALA A 204 8.37 -2.58 18.63
CA ALA A 204 8.97 -2.24 17.35
C ALA A 204 8.10 -1.27 16.54
N LEU A 205 6.78 -1.50 16.50
CA LEU A 205 5.84 -0.62 15.80
C LEU A 205 5.77 0.78 16.40
N LYS A 206 5.79 0.89 17.73
CA LYS A 206 5.83 2.20 18.41
C LYS A 206 7.12 2.95 18.11
N PHE A 207 8.25 2.25 18.19
CA PHE A 207 9.57 2.82 17.90
C PHE A 207 9.66 3.33 16.45
N ALA A 208 9.14 2.56 15.49
CA ALA A 208 9.01 2.99 14.10
C ALA A 208 8.11 4.22 13.94
N HIS A 209 6.94 4.24 14.59
CA HIS A 209 6.00 5.36 14.48
C HIS A 209 6.57 6.67 15.03
N ASP A 210 7.36 6.62 16.09
CA ASP A 210 8.02 7.80 16.63
C ASP A 210 9.04 8.39 15.65
N ALA A 211 9.78 7.56 14.91
CA ALA A 211 10.62 8.03 13.82
C ALA A 211 9.80 8.61 12.65
N ILE A 212 8.69 7.98 12.28
CA ILE A 212 7.79 8.45 11.22
C ILE A 212 7.25 9.86 11.54
N LYS A 213 6.86 10.15 12.79
CA LYS A 213 6.39 11.47 13.21
C LYS A 213 7.41 12.58 12.91
N VAL A 214 8.68 12.32 13.19
CA VAL A 214 9.77 13.27 12.89
C VAL A 214 9.88 13.50 11.38
N GLN A 215 9.80 12.43 10.59
CA GLN A 215 9.87 12.52 9.12
C GLN A 215 8.68 13.25 8.51
N CYS A 216 7.47 13.04 9.03
CA CYS A 216 6.26 13.78 8.64
C CYS A 216 6.40 15.27 8.97
N ALA A 217 6.91 15.63 10.15
CA ALA A 217 7.10 17.04 10.53
C ALA A 217 8.04 17.77 9.57
N ILE A 218 9.15 17.12 9.17
CA ILE A 218 10.07 17.68 8.19
C ILE A 218 9.42 17.88 6.81
N GLN A 219 8.54 16.97 6.38
CA GLN A 219 7.80 17.13 5.14
C GLN A 219 6.84 18.32 5.20
N VAL A 220 6.17 18.55 6.33
CA VAL A 220 5.32 19.74 6.53
C VAL A 220 6.14 21.02 6.40
N GLU A 221 7.30 21.10 7.06
CA GLU A 221 8.20 22.25 6.92
C GLU A 221 8.67 22.46 5.46
N LEU A 222 8.88 21.38 4.71
CA LEU A 222 9.27 21.43 3.30
C LEU A 222 8.12 21.96 2.42
N THR A 223 6.87 21.53 2.70
CA THR A 223 5.67 22.04 2.02
C THR A 223 5.46 23.53 2.27
N GLU A 224 5.68 23.99 3.50
CA GLU A 224 5.62 25.42 3.85
C GLU A 224 6.70 26.22 3.11
N ALA A 225 7.94 25.75 3.13
CA ALA A 225 9.06 26.41 2.46
C ALA A 225 8.89 26.51 0.94
N THR A 226 8.16 25.56 0.33
CA THR A 226 7.83 25.55 -1.11
C THR A 226 6.56 26.33 -1.46
N GLY A 227 5.79 26.79 -0.46
CA GLY A 227 4.53 27.50 -0.66
C GLY A 227 3.40 26.61 -1.21
N LYS A 228 3.46 25.29 -0.93
CA LYS A 228 2.55 24.27 -1.48
C LYS A 228 1.54 23.75 -0.45
N THR A 229 1.25 24.58 0.55
CA THR A 229 0.28 24.28 1.62
C THR A 229 -1.17 24.24 1.12
N VAL A 230 -1.47 24.98 0.05
CA VAL A 230 -2.78 24.95 -0.61
C VAL A 230 -2.70 23.99 -1.81
N LYS A 231 -3.56 22.98 -1.81
CA LYS A 231 -3.70 22.01 -2.91
C LYS A 231 -4.71 22.52 -3.94
N ARG A 232 -4.63 22.00 -5.17
CA ARG A 232 -5.55 22.35 -6.26
C ARG A 232 -6.97 21.88 -5.92
N GLU A 233 -7.97 22.67 -6.29
CA GLU A 233 -9.37 22.25 -6.21
C GLU A 233 -9.67 21.22 -7.31
N TYR A 234 -10.60 20.31 -7.03
CA TYR A 234 -11.07 19.30 -7.98
C TYR A 234 -12.55 19.00 -7.76
N SER A 235 -13.21 18.49 -8.81
CA SER A 235 -14.59 18.01 -8.77
C SER A 235 -14.69 16.85 -9.75
N HIS A 236 -14.64 15.61 -9.23
CA HIS A 236 -14.66 14.41 -10.08
C HIS A 236 -15.97 13.64 -10.01
N GLU A 237 -16.77 13.88 -8.96
CA GLU A 237 -18.06 13.24 -8.75
C GLU A 237 -19.16 14.29 -8.67
N ASP A 238 -20.33 13.94 -9.21
CA ASP A 238 -21.58 14.65 -8.93
C ASP A 238 -22.29 13.94 -7.77
N HIS A 239 -22.94 14.70 -6.89
CA HIS A 239 -23.68 14.14 -5.76
C HIS A 239 -25.15 14.59 -5.76
N ASP A 240 -26.05 13.64 -5.53
CA ASP A 240 -27.48 13.85 -5.32
C ASP A 240 -27.88 13.37 -3.92
N ALA A 241 -28.06 14.32 -3.01
CA ALA A 241 -28.37 14.04 -1.61
C ALA A 241 -29.77 13.40 -1.43
N ASP A 242 -30.74 13.77 -2.27
CA ASP A 242 -32.11 13.24 -2.20
C ASP A 242 -32.12 11.79 -2.68
N LEU A 243 -31.40 11.49 -3.76
CA LEU A 243 -31.21 10.12 -4.23
C LEU A 243 -30.48 9.27 -3.18
N LYS A 244 -29.41 9.79 -2.57
CA LYS A 244 -28.68 9.09 -1.50
C LYS A 244 -29.59 8.74 -0.33
N ALA A 245 -30.36 9.71 0.16
CA ALA A 245 -31.29 9.51 1.27
C ALA A 245 -32.37 8.48 0.91
N LYS A 246 -32.89 8.53 -0.32
CA LYS A 246 -33.89 7.57 -0.82
C LYS A 246 -33.34 6.15 -0.91
N VAL A 247 -32.15 5.96 -1.52
CA VAL A 247 -31.48 4.64 -1.60
C VAL A 247 -31.30 4.07 -0.21
N TYR A 248 -30.83 4.88 0.74
CA TYR A 248 -30.63 4.45 2.13
C TYR A 248 -31.94 3.98 2.77
N ALA A 249 -32.97 4.82 2.76
CA ALA A 249 -34.26 4.51 3.37
C ALA A 249 -34.93 3.27 2.77
N ASP A 250 -34.84 3.07 1.45
CA ASP A 250 -35.55 1.99 0.77
C ASP A 250 -34.82 0.64 0.84
N THR A 251 -33.51 0.64 1.13
CA THR A 251 -32.67 -0.56 1.02
C THR A 251 -31.98 -0.98 2.32
N TYR A 252 -31.71 -0.08 3.26
CA TYR A 252 -30.89 -0.37 4.46
C TYR A 252 -31.40 -1.57 5.26
N ASP A 253 -32.68 -1.57 5.68
CA ASP A 253 -33.23 -2.65 6.50
C ASP A 253 -33.20 -4.01 5.79
N LYS A 254 -33.39 -4.01 4.47
CA LYS A 254 -33.32 -5.23 3.63
C LYS A 254 -31.89 -5.75 3.56
N VAL A 255 -30.92 -4.86 3.35
CA VAL A 255 -29.50 -5.20 3.33
C VAL A 255 -29.07 -5.74 4.69
N TYR A 256 -29.47 -5.09 5.79
CA TYR A 256 -29.19 -5.54 7.15
C TYR A 256 -29.75 -6.94 7.40
N ALA A 257 -30.99 -7.20 6.99
CA ALA A 257 -31.61 -8.53 7.11
C ALA A 257 -30.85 -9.60 6.33
N VAL A 258 -30.42 -9.31 5.10
CA VAL A 258 -29.60 -10.24 4.30
C VAL A 258 -28.23 -10.46 4.96
N ALA A 259 -27.58 -9.40 5.45
CA ALA A 259 -26.30 -9.49 6.15
C ALA A 259 -26.39 -10.37 7.42
N LYS A 260 -27.50 -10.25 8.16
CA LYS A 260 -27.78 -10.99 9.40
C LYS A 260 -28.17 -12.46 9.17
N SER A 261 -28.53 -12.85 7.95
CA SER A 261 -29.02 -14.20 7.64
C SER A 261 -27.99 -15.32 7.86
N GLY A 262 -26.69 -14.99 7.95
CA GLY A 262 -25.62 -15.99 8.11
C GLY A 262 -25.43 -16.90 6.89
N SER A 263 -25.90 -16.46 5.72
CA SER A 263 -25.83 -17.20 4.46
C SER A 263 -24.41 -17.28 3.87
N ASN A 264 -24.20 -18.28 2.99
CA ASN A 264 -22.95 -18.42 2.25
C ASN A 264 -22.75 -17.26 1.25
N LYS A 265 -21.55 -17.17 0.66
CA LYS A 265 -21.19 -16.05 -0.20
C LYS A 265 -22.12 -15.88 -1.41
N ASP A 266 -22.53 -16.98 -2.02
CA ASP A 266 -23.34 -16.96 -3.24
C ASP A 266 -24.78 -16.56 -2.96
N GLU A 267 -25.40 -17.13 -1.93
CA GLU A 267 -26.74 -16.74 -1.45
C GLU A 267 -26.78 -15.27 -1.06
N ARG A 268 -25.78 -14.79 -0.32
CA ARG A 268 -25.68 -13.38 0.07
C ARG A 268 -25.54 -12.46 -1.14
N LYS A 269 -24.75 -12.85 -2.14
CA LYS A 269 -24.59 -12.10 -3.39
C LYS A 269 -25.92 -12.00 -4.13
N VAL A 270 -26.68 -13.08 -4.21
CA VAL A 270 -28.02 -13.09 -4.82
C VAL A 270 -28.97 -12.17 -4.05
N GLY A 271 -29.01 -12.26 -2.72
CA GLY A 271 -29.84 -11.42 -1.86
C GLY A 271 -29.57 -9.92 -2.04
N PHE A 272 -28.29 -9.51 -2.00
CA PHE A 272 -27.91 -8.11 -2.24
C PHE A 272 -28.22 -7.65 -3.66
N THR A 273 -28.07 -8.51 -4.66
CA THR A 273 -28.38 -8.14 -6.05
C THR A 273 -29.88 -7.96 -6.25
N ALA A 274 -30.71 -8.78 -5.60
CA ALA A 274 -32.16 -8.66 -5.68
C ALA A 274 -32.68 -7.33 -5.11
N ILE A 275 -32.08 -6.83 -4.03
CA ILE A 275 -32.48 -5.56 -3.40
C ILE A 275 -32.25 -4.37 -4.34
N ILE A 276 -31.07 -4.27 -4.94
CA ILE A 276 -30.74 -3.15 -5.84
C ILE A 276 -31.54 -3.24 -7.15
N ASN A 277 -31.78 -4.45 -7.67
CA ASN A 277 -32.63 -4.63 -8.85
C ASN A 277 -34.08 -4.18 -8.56
N ALA A 278 -34.64 -4.56 -7.41
CA ALA A 278 -35.98 -4.11 -7.00
C ALA A 278 -36.04 -2.59 -6.81
N PHE A 279 -34.95 -1.96 -6.33
CA PHE A 279 -34.86 -0.50 -6.27
C PHE A 279 -34.90 0.12 -7.68
N PHE A 280 -34.14 -0.41 -8.63
CA PHE A 280 -34.14 0.06 -10.02
C PHE A 280 -35.48 -0.16 -10.74
N GLU A 281 -36.16 -1.27 -10.49
CA GLU A 281 -37.51 -1.55 -11.03
C GLU A 281 -38.56 -0.55 -10.52
N ALA A 282 -38.36 0.03 -9.33
CA ALA A 282 -39.22 1.06 -8.77
C ALA A 282 -38.89 2.48 -9.26
N MET A 283 -37.78 2.68 -10.00
CA MET A 283 -37.44 3.96 -10.61
C MET A 283 -38.18 4.15 -11.94
N PRO A 284 -38.44 5.40 -12.38
CA PRO A 284 -39.00 5.68 -13.71
C PRO A 284 -38.18 5.04 -14.84
N GLU A 285 -38.84 4.49 -15.87
CA GLU A 285 -38.16 3.80 -16.99
C GLU A 285 -37.16 4.69 -17.74
N ASP A 286 -37.40 6.01 -17.75
CA ASP A 286 -36.60 7.05 -18.40
C ASP A 286 -35.45 7.58 -17.51
N THR A 287 -35.20 6.98 -16.35
CA THR A 287 -34.08 7.35 -15.47
C THR A 287 -32.74 7.19 -16.21
N ALA A 288 -31.96 8.27 -16.24
CA ALA A 288 -30.65 8.30 -16.90
C ALA A 288 -29.67 7.28 -16.30
N ASP A 289 -28.79 6.72 -17.15
CA ASP A 289 -27.81 5.72 -16.73
C ASP A 289 -26.83 6.24 -15.66
N LEU A 290 -26.47 7.53 -15.72
CA LEU A 290 -25.65 8.18 -14.70
C LEU A 290 -26.32 8.19 -13.32
N THR A 291 -27.63 8.42 -13.27
CA THR A 291 -28.41 8.37 -12.02
C THR A 291 -28.45 6.95 -11.46
N LYS A 292 -28.56 5.92 -12.32
CA LYS A 292 -28.49 4.51 -11.89
C LYS A 292 -27.09 4.14 -11.38
N ALA A 293 -26.03 4.62 -12.03
CA ALA A 293 -24.66 4.44 -11.57
C ALA A 293 -24.43 5.08 -10.19
N MET A 294 -24.91 6.31 -9.99
CA MET A 294 -24.87 7.02 -8.72
C MET A 294 -25.66 6.29 -7.63
N ALA A 295 -26.88 5.83 -7.92
CA ALA A 295 -27.67 5.03 -6.99
C ALA A 295 -26.97 3.71 -6.61
N LYS A 296 -26.27 3.07 -7.56
CA LYS A 296 -25.47 1.87 -7.28
C LYS A 296 -24.30 2.16 -6.34
N HIS A 297 -23.64 3.30 -6.49
CA HIS A 297 -22.59 3.75 -5.57
C HIS A 297 -23.16 3.99 -4.16
N TYR A 298 -24.26 4.73 -4.03
CA TYR A 298 -24.92 4.92 -2.74
C TYR A 298 -25.43 3.61 -2.11
N TYR A 299 -25.86 2.65 -2.92
CA TYR A 299 -26.22 1.33 -2.43
C TYR A 299 -25.01 0.57 -1.86
N HIS A 300 -23.82 0.75 -2.44
CA HIS A 300 -22.59 0.19 -1.87
C HIS A 300 -22.27 0.81 -0.50
N ASP A 301 -22.49 2.12 -0.31
CA ASP A 301 -22.38 2.77 1.01
C ASP A 301 -23.36 2.17 2.02
N VAL A 302 -24.61 1.93 1.61
CA VAL A 302 -25.63 1.27 2.46
C VAL A 302 -25.17 -0.13 2.87
N GLN A 303 -24.57 -0.88 1.95
CA GLN A 303 -23.98 -2.19 2.26
C GLN A 303 -22.86 -2.06 3.29
N TYR A 304 -21.96 -1.10 3.10
CA TYR A 304 -20.88 -0.84 4.05
C TYR A 304 -21.43 -0.56 5.46
N ASP A 305 -22.37 0.38 5.58
CA ASP A 305 -22.95 0.79 6.86
C ASP A 305 -23.72 -0.34 7.54
N ALA A 306 -24.62 -1.02 6.82
CA ALA A 306 -25.44 -2.08 7.39
C ALA A 306 -24.58 -3.25 7.91
N ILE A 307 -23.54 -3.63 7.17
CA ILE A 307 -22.63 -4.72 7.55
C ILE A 307 -21.77 -4.31 8.74
N ARG A 308 -21.30 -3.05 8.76
CA ARG A 308 -20.53 -2.50 9.88
C ARG A 308 -21.38 -2.44 11.14
N ASN A 309 -22.61 -1.96 11.05
CA ASN A 309 -23.53 -1.85 12.19
C ASN A 309 -23.89 -3.22 12.75
N LEU A 310 -24.16 -4.23 11.90
CA LEU A 310 -24.38 -5.61 12.36
C LEU A 310 -23.22 -6.14 13.20
N LEU A 311 -21.98 -5.86 12.78
CA LEU A 311 -20.79 -6.28 13.51
C LEU A 311 -20.63 -5.53 14.84
N LEU A 312 -20.86 -4.22 14.86
CA LEU A 312 -20.68 -3.38 16.05
C LEU A 312 -21.78 -3.57 17.09
N ASP A 313 -23.03 -3.66 16.63
CA ASP A 313 -24.21 -3.69 17.50
C ASP A 313 -24.52 -5.11 18.00
N GLU A 314 -24.35 -6.12 17.13
CA GLU A 314 -24.71 -7.50 17.45
C GLU A 314 -23.51 -8.45 17.60
N GLY A 315 -22.30 -8.04 17.17
CA GLY A 315 -21.11 -8.91 17.23
C GLY A 315 -21.16 -10.10 16.27
N ILE A 316 -22.03 -10.03 15.26
CA ILE A 316 -22.29 -11.11 14.30
C ILE A 316 -21.64 -10.76 12.95
N ARG A 317 -20.98 -11.75 12.35
CA ARG A 317 -20.40 -11.65 11.01
C ARG A 317 -21.38 -12.14 9.94
N LEU A 318 -21.10 -11.80 8.69
CA LEU A 318 -21.94 -12.15 7.53
C LEU A 318 -22.20 -13.64 7.31
N ASP A 319 -21.36 -14.51 7.86
CA ASP A 319 -21.50 -15.97 7.82
C ASP A 319 -21.99 -16.55 9.16
N GLY A 320 -22.60 -15.71 10.00
CA GLY A 320 -23.19 -16.09 11.28
C GLY A 320 -22.20 -16.26 12.44
N ARG A 321 -20.90 -16.21 12.17
CA ARG A 321 -19.85 -16.42 13.18
C ARG A 321 -19.73 -15.24 14.14
N LYS A 322 -19.23 -15.54 15.35
CA LYS A 322 -18.76 -14.52 16.29
C LYS A 322 -17.42 -13.92 15.86
N THR A 323 -17.03 -12.81 16.47
CA THR A 323 -15.75 -12.13 16.23
C THR A 323 -14.53 -13.01 16.55
N THR A 324 -14.66 -13.94 17.49
CA THR A 324 -13.58 -14.83 17.96
C THR A 324 -13.63 -16.24 17.35
N GLU A 325 -14.58 -16.51 16.46
CA GLU A 325 -14.79 -17.83 15.90
C GLU A 325 -14.10 -18.00 14.53
N ILE A 326 -13.31 -19.07 14.39
CA ILE A 326 -12.64 -19.42 13.14
C ILE A 326 -13.55 -20.29 12.25
N ARG A 327 -13.36 -20.20 10.93
CA ARG A 327 -14.06 -21.08 9.96
C ARG A 327 -13.59 -22.53 10.12
N PRO A 328 -14.41 -23.54 9.77
CA PRO A 328 -13.99 -24.93 9.75
C PRO A 328 -12.69 -25.14 8.98
N ILE A 329 -11.79 -25.95 9.54
CA ILE A 329 -10.50 -26.27 8.95
C ILE A 329 -10.51 -27.74 8.53
N TRP A 330 -10.07 -27.99 7.31
CA TRP A 330 -9.76 -29.32 6.81
C TRP A 330 -8.41 -29.29 6.11
N SER A 331 -7.63 -30.35 6.29
CA SER A 331 -6.31 -30.49 5.69
C SER A 331 -6.02 -31.91 5.28
N GLU A 332 -5.35 -32.07 4.15
CA GLU A 332 -4.87 -33.35 3.64
C GLU A 332 -3.41 -33.20 3.17
N VAL A 333 -2.56 -34.16 3.54
CA VAL A 333 -1.15 -34.21 3.12
C VAL A 333 -0.96 -35.33 2.10
N GLY A 334 -0.04 -35.16 1.16
CA GLY A 334 0.25 -36.16 0.12
C GLY A 334 -0.81 -36.22 -0.98
N TYR A 335 -1.55 -35.13 -1.22
CA TYR A 335 -2.63 -35.07 -2.21
C TYR A 335 -2.13 -35.26 -3.66
N LEU A 336 -0.95 -34.72 -3.98
CA LEU A 336 -0.33 -34.87 -5.30
C LEU A 336 0.63 -36.08 -5.30
N PRO A 337 0.37 -37.11 -6.12
CA PRO A 337 1.15 -38.35 -6.09
C PRO A 337 2.57 -38.22 -6.66
N ALA A 338 2.84 -37.17 -7.45
CA ALA A 338 4.13 -36.97 -8.13
C ALA A 338 5.01 -35.89 -7.49
N ALA A 339 4.48 -35.07 -6.59
CA ALA A 339 5.25 -34.02 -5.93
C ALA A 339 6.14 -34.61 -4.83
N HIS A 340 7.29 -33.98 -4.54
CA HIS A 340 8.12 -34.40 -3.41
C HIS A 340 7.38 -34.24 -2.07
N GLY A 341 6.59 -33.18 -1.93
CA GLY A 341 5.62 -33.00 -0.87
C GLY A 341 4.41 -32.20 -1.36
N SER A 342 3.24 -32.43 -0.79
CA SER A 342 2.04 -31.65 -1.11
C SER A 342 1.05 -31.64 0.04
N ALA A 343 0.25 -30.58 0.09
CA ALA A 343 -0.87 -30.45 1.02
C ALA A 343 -2.02 -29.66 0.40
N VAL A 344 -3.24 -30.05 0.76
CA VAL A 344 -4.42 -29.20 0.60
C VAL A 344 -4.79 -28.66 1.96
N PHE A 345 -4.90 -27.34 2.07
CA PHE A 345 -5.39 -26.66 3.27
C PHE A 345 -6.66 -25.89 2.92
N THR A 346 -7.73 -26.14 3.66
CA THR A 346 -9.02 -25.46 3.49
C THR A 346 -9.43 -24.83 4.81
N ARG A 347 -9.78 -23.54 4.77
CA ARG A 347 -10.36 -22.80 5.90
C ARG A 347 -11.63 -22.08 5.44
N GLY A 348 -12.78 -22.71 5.70
CA GLY A 348 -14.07 -22.33 5.14
C GLY A 348 -14.08 -22.40 3.60
N GLU A 349 -14.49 -21.32 2.95
CA GLU A 349 -14.55 -21.24 1.47
C GLU A 349 -13.18 -20.91 0.81
N THR A 350 -12.08 -20.85 1.57
CA THR A 350 -10.73 -20.58 1.05
C THR A 350 -9.92 -21.87 1.07
N GLN A 351 -9.41 -22.28 -0.09
CA GLN A 351 -8.60 -23.49 -0.26
C GLN A 351 -7.27 -23.16 -0.95
N SER A 352 -6.19 -23.78 -0.50
CA SER A 352 -4.86 -23.74 -1.11
C SER A 352 -4.37 -25.17 -1.36
N LEU A 353 -3.91 -25.44 -2.58
CA LEU A 353 -3.12 -26.62 -2.91
C LEU A 353 -1.66 -26.16 -3.03
N THR A 354 -0.80 -26.68 -2.16
CA THR A 354 0.60 -26.28 -2.08
C THR A 354 1.50 -27.50 -2.25
N SER A 355 2.61 -27.33 -2.95
CA SER A 355 3.61 -28.38 -3.18
C SER A 355 5.00 -27.92 -2.73
N VAL A 356 5.82 -28.87 -2.31
CA VAL A 356 7.25 -28.66 -2.04
C VAL A 356 8.04 -29.45 -3.07
N THR A 357 9.07 -28.82 -3.62
CA THR A 357 10.00 -29.44 -4.57
C THR A 357 11.41 -29.23 -4.05
N LEU A 358 12.17 -30.32 -3.90
CA LEU A 358 13.59 -30.29 -3.55
C LEU A 358 14.44 -30.23 -4.82
N GLY A 359 15.44 -29.36 -4.80
CA GLY A 359 16.42 -29.18 -5.87
C GLY A 359 17.85 -29.25 -5.36
N SER A 360 18.78 -29.23 -6.30
CA SER A 360 20.22 -29.13 -6.06
C SER A 360 20.68 -27.66 -6.05
N LYS A 361 21.99 -27.44 -5.90
CA LYS A 361 22.58 -26.09 -5.97
C LYS A 361 22.36 -25.41 -7.33
N ASP A 362 22.27 -26.20 -8.41
CA ASP A 362 22.07 -25.67 -9.76
C ASP A 362 20.64 -25.12 -9.97
N ASP A 363 19.72 -25.42 -9.04
CA ASP A 363 18.33 -24.95 -9.04
C ASP A 363 18.14 -23.67 -8.20
N GLU A 364 19.19 -23.14 -7.54
CA GLU A 364 19.13 -21.86 -6.83
C GLU A 364 18.80 -20.72 -7.81
N GLN A 365 17.85 -19.87 -7.45
CA GLN A 365 17.52 -18.71 -8.28
C GLN A 365 18.62 -17.67 -8.19
N MET A 366 19.28 -17.40 -9.31
CA MET A 366 20.19 -16.27 -9.42
C MET A 366 19.39 -14.97 -9.52
N ILE A 367 19.64 -14.04 -8.61
CA ILE A 367 19.09 -12.69 -8.62
C ILE A 367 20.20 -11.77 -9.13
N ASP A 368 20.00 -11.17 -10.31
CA ASP A 368 20.86 -10.10 -10.83
C ASP A 368 20.07 -8.79 -10.79
N GLY A 369 20.06 -8.14 -9.63
CA GLY A 369 19.50 -6.81 -9.41
C GLY A 369 20.60 -5.74 -9.44
N ALA A 370 20.17 -4.47 -9.46
CA ALA A 370 21.10 -3.34 -9.38
C ALA A 370 21.75 -3.29 -7.99
N PHE A 371 20.94 -3.22 -6.93
CA PHE A 371 21.41 -3.19 -5.54
C PHE A 371 21.83 -4.59 -5.04
N PHE A 372 20.93 -5.57 -5.13
CA PHE A 372 21.20 -6.94 -4.68
C PHE A 372 21.57 -7.86 -5.86
N ASN A 373 22.66 -8.61 -5.70
CA ASN A 373 23.04 -9.67 -6.62
C ASN A 373 23.49 -10.89 -5.81
N GLY A 374 22.89 -12.04 -6.06
CA GLY A 374 23.16 -13.25 -5.30
C GLY A 374 22.31 -14.43 -5.73
N TYR A 375 22.20 -15.39 -4.82
CA TYR A 375 21.43 -16.61 -5.03
C TYR A 375 20.40 -16.77 -3.91
N GLN A 376 19.20 -17.17 -4.28
CA GLN A 376 18.11 -17.48 -3.36
C GLN A 376 17.81 -18.98 -3.42
N LYS A 377 17.80 -19.60 -2.24
CA LYS A 377 17.58 -21.06 -2.07
C LYS A 377 16.11 -21.42 -1.92
N PHE A 378 15.32 -20.49 -1.38
CA PHE A 378 13.92 -20.71 -1.05
C PHE A 378 13.03 -19.89 -1.96
N LEU A 379 12.10 -20.56 -2.64
CA LEU A 379 11.17 -19.97 -3.60
C LEU A 379 9.76 -20.21 -3.08
N LEU A 380 8.98 -19.14 -2.92
CA LEU A 380 7.63 -19.17 -2.36
C LEU A 380 6.57 -18.80 -3.39
#